data_AF-A0A2N1D993-F1
#
_entry.id   AF-A0A2N1D993-F1
#
_cell.length_a   1.000
_cell.length_b   1.000
_cell.length_c   1.000
_cell.angle_alpha   90.00
_cell.angle_beta   90.00
_cell.angle_gamma   90.00
#
_symmetry.space_group_name_H-M   'P 1'
#
loop_
_entity.id
_entity.type
_entity.pdbx_description
1 polymer ?
#
loop_
_entity_poly.entity_id
_entity_poly.type
_entity_poly.pdbx_seq_one_letter_code
_entity_poly.pdbx_strand_id
1 'polypeptide(L)'
;MSMEVSQINKMELAEQLESYLSGKMGHEAIKSHAWSLSDASPKEPTATDKVFWSSVFSIIHLADDKHWKDGCTQRDLGELLIQLKGSNS
;
A
#
# COMPACT_ATOMS: atom_id res chain seq x y z
N MET A 1 18.16 -8.56 -3.94
CA MET A 1 18.14 -7.56 -5.02
C MET A 1 16.92 -6.69 -4.77
N SER A 2 17.08 -5.36 -4.81
CA SER A 2 15.94 -4.43 -4.71
C SER A 2 15.06 -4.56 -5.95
N MET A 3 13.74 -4.52 -5.78
CA MET A 3 12.81 -4.43 -6.89
C MET A 3 12.82 -3.01 -7.47
N GLU A 4 12.88 -2.89 -8.80
CA GLU A 4 12.57 -1.62 -9.46
C GLU A 4 11.06 -1.39 -9.41
N VAL A 5 10.63 -0.28 -8.80
CA VAL A 5 9.21 0.08 -8.73
C VAL A 5 8.82 0.78 -10.02
N SER A 6 8.06 0.10 -10.86
CA SER A 6 7.50 0.68 -12.08
C SER A 6 6.13 1.31 -11.82
N GLN A 7 5.62 2.06 -12.81
CA GLN A 7 4.27 2.58 -12.77
C GLN A 7 3.20 1.48 -12.73
N ILE A 8 3.48 0.33 -13.36
CA ILE A 8 2.59 -0.84 -13.31
C ILE A 8 2.45 -1.32 -11.87
N ASN A 9 3.55 -1.43 -11.13
CA ASN A 9 3.51 -1.89 -9.73
C ASN A 9 2.74 -0.91 -8.82
N LYS A 10 2.90 0.39 -9.04
CA LYS A 10 2.14 1.41 -8.32
C LYS A 10 0.64 1.29 -8.57
N MET A 11 0.24 1.07 -9.82
CA MET A 11 -1.16 0.88 -10.20
C MET A 11 -1.73 -0.42 -9.65
N GLU A 12 -0.98 -1.53 -9.73
CA GLU A 12 -1.38 -2.81 -9.12
C GLU A 12 -1.62 -2.65 -7.61
N LEU A 13 -0.69 -2.03 -6.88
CA LEU A 13 -0.86 -1.79 -5.45
C LEU A 13 -2.07 -0.87 -5.16
N ALA A 14 -2.30 0.14 -6.00
CA ALA A 14 -3.46 1.02 -5.88
C ALA A 14 -4.78 0.25 -6.06
N GLU A 15 -4.87 -0.64 -7.03
CA GLU A 15 -6.07 -1.46 -7.28
C GLU A 15 -6.35 -2.44 -6.13
N GLN A 16 -5.30 -3.05 -5.57
CA GLN A 16 -5.42 -3.91 -4.39
C GLN A 16 -5.91 -3.11 -3.17
N LEU A 17 -5.35 -1.91 -2.97
CA LEU A 17 -5.73 -1.03 -1.86
C LEU A 17 -7.16 -0.50 -2.00
N GLU A 18 -7.60 -0.17 -3.21
CA GLU A 18 -8.99 0.22 -3.51
C GLU A 18 -9.97 -0.94 -3.28
N SER A 19 -9.58 -2.16 -3.66
CA SER A 19 -10.36 -3.38 -3.39
C SER A 19 -10.50 -3.64 -1.89
N TYR A 20 -9.44 -3.41 -1.13
CA TYR A 20 -9.46 -3.50 0.33
C TYR A 20 -10.35 -2.44 0.97
N LEU A 21 -10.17 -1.16 0.62
CA LEU A 21 -10.95 -0.05 1.20
C LEU A 21 -12.44 -0.11 0.83
N SER A 22 -12.80 -0.76 -0.28
CA SER A 22 -14.20 -1.03 -0.66
C SER A 22 -14.79 -2.30 -0.03
N GLY A 23 -14.03 -3.02 0.80
CA GLY A 23 -14.47 -4.23 1.49
C GLY A 23 -14.53 -5.49 0.61
N LYS A 24 -14.04 -5.42 -0.64
CA LYS A 24 -13.95 -6.59 -1.55
C LYS A 24 -12.79 -7.51 -1.18
N MET A 25 -11.84 -7.02 -0.40
CA MET A 25 -10.69 -7.76 0.10
C MET A 25 -10.60 -7.62 1.62
N GLY A 26 -10.26 -8.72 2.31
CA GLY A 26 -10.08 -8.73 3.77
C GLY A 26 -8.68 -8.33 4.23
N HIS A 27 -8.56 -8.02 5.53
CA HIS A 27 -7.32 -7.62 6.20
C HIS A 27 -6.13 -8.56 5.92
N GLU A 28 -6.32 -9.88 6.06
CA GLU A 28 -5.23 -10.84 5.87
C GLU A 28 -4.75 -10.93 4.42
N ALA A 29 -5.67 -10.78 3.46
CA ALA A 29 -5.32 -10.85 2.04
C ALA A 29 -4.44 -9.65 1.62
N ILE A 30 -4.82 -8.43 1.99
CA ILE A 30 -4.04 -7.23 1.66
C ILE A 30 -2.68 -7.22 2.40
N LYS A 31 -2.65 -7.69 3.65
CA LYS A 31 -1.38 -7.84 4.40
C LYS A 31 -0.46 -8.88 3.79
N SER A 32 -0.99 -10.04 3.40
CA SER A 32 -0.19 -11.09 2.76
C SER A 32 0.44 -10.59 1.47
N HIS A 33 -0.32 -9.84 0.66
CA HIS A 33 0.22 -9.19 -0.52
C HIS A 33 1.35 -8.20 -0.16
N ALA A 34 1.13 -7.30 0.81
CA ALA A 34 2.17 -6.34 1.21
C ALA A 34 3.43 -7.01 1.78
N TRP A 35 3.29 -8.06 2.59
CA TRP A 35 4.42 -8.85 3.07
C TRP A 35 5.20 -9.54 1.95
N SER A 36 4.53 -9.98 0.88
CA SER A 36 5.22 -10.57 -0.27
C SER A 36 6.14 -9.58 -1.01
N LEU A 37 5.89 -8.27 -0.84
CA LEU A 37 6.69 -7.19 -1.43
C LEU A 37 7.79 -6.70 -0.49
N SER A 38 7.64 -6.86 0.84
CA SER A 38 8.50 -6.21 1.82
C SER A 38 9.96 -6.68 1.74
N ASP A 39 10.20 -7.93 1.37
CA ASP A 39 11.56 -8.48 1.24
C ASP A 39 12.37 -7.81 0.12
N ALA A 40 11.68 -7.20 -0.85
CA ALA A 40 12.30 -6.47 -1.94
C ALA A 40 12.50 -4.97 -1.64
N SER A 41 12.05 -4.51 -0.47
CA SER A 41 12.14 -3.10 -0.06
C SER A 41 13.60 -2.65 0.03
N PRO A 42 13.98 -1.54 -0.63
CA PRO A 42 15.31 -0.98 -0.48
C PRO A 42 15.47 -0.39 0.93
N LYS A 43 16.72 -0.35 1.42
CA LYS A 43 17.03 0.35 2.69
C LYS A 43 16.64 1.83 2.62
N GLU A 44 16.82 2.45 1.46
CA GLU A 44 16.43 3.84 1.19
C GLU A 44 15.67 3.89 -0.14
N PRO A 45 14.33 4.09 -0.10
CA PRO A 45 13.53 4.32 -1.30
C PRO A 45 13.96 5.60 -2.02
N THR A 46 13.89 5.58 -3.35
CA THR A 46 13.99 6.83 -4.13
C THR A 46 12.81 7.75 -3.82
N ALA A 47 12.92 9.05 -4.15
CA ALA A 47 11.81 9.98 -4.01
C ALA A 47 10.55 9.52 -4.79
N THR A 48 10.77 8.91 -5.96
CA THR A 48 9.71 8.39 -6.83
C THR A 48 9.01 7.17 -6.23
N ASP A 49 9.73 6.35 -5.47
CA ASP A 49 9.22 5.07 -4.96
C ASP A 49 8.75 5.16 -3.51
N LYS A 50 9.04 6.29 -2.85
CA LYS A 50 8.70 6.53 -1.45
C LYS A 50 7.23 6.27 -1.14
N VAL A 51 6.32 6.71 -2.02
CA VAL A 51 4.88 6.50 -1.84
C VAL A 51 4.55 5.01 -1.90
N PHE A 52 5.12 4.27 -2.84
CA PHE A 52 4.90 2.83 -2.97
C PHE A 52 5.32 2.07 -1.71
N TRP A 53 6.55 2.29 -1.25
CA TRP A 53 7.06 1.59 -0.06
C TRP A 53 6.38 2.05 1.24
N SER A 54 5.99 3.34 1.32
CA SER A 54 5.14 3.82 2.43
C SER A 54 3.80 3.11 2.44
N SER A 55 3.18 2.89 1.28
CA SER A 55 1.92 2.15 1.17
C SER A 55 2.06 0.70 1.61
N VAL A 56 3.10 -0.01 1.16
CA VAL A 56 3.39 -1.38 1.59
C VAL A 56 3.55 -1.45 3.11
N PHE A 57 4.34 -0.55 3.68
CA PHE A 57 4.55 -0.50 5.13
C PHE A 57 3.26 -0.19 5.89
N SER A 58 2.49 0.81 5.47
CA SER A 58 1.23 1.20 6.13
C SER A 58 0.19 0.09 6.05
N ILE A 59 0.09 -0.64 4.94
CA ILE A 59 -0.81 -1.80 4.83
C ILE A 59 -0.48 -2.84 5.91
N ILE A 60 0.80 -3.19 6.05
CA ILE A 60 1.25 -4.19 7.04
C ILE A 60 0.81 -3.83 8.47
N HIS A 61 0.82 -2.54 8.81
CA HIS A 61 0.57 -2.06 10.18
C HIS A 61 -0.89 -1.66 10.45
N LEU A 62 -1.62 -1.22 9.43
CA LEU A 62 -2.96 -0.65 9.59
C LEU A 62 -4.07 -1.59 9.14
N ALA A 63 -3.79 -2.64 8.36
CA ALA A 63 -4.83 -3.55 7.89
C ALA A 63 -5.20 -4.59 8.96
N ASP A 64 -5.83 -4.14 10.03
CA ASP A 64 -6.42 -4.99 11.07
C ASP A 64 -7.76 -4.42 11.60
N ASP A 65 -8.48 -5.24 12.36
CA ASP A 65 -9.79 -4.89 12.92
C ASP A 65 -9.75 -3.67 13.85
N LYS A 66 -8.63 -3.43 14.55
CA LYS A 66 -8.53 -2.38 15.55
C LYS A 66 -8.48 -1.02 14.85
N HIS A 67 -7.53 -0.86 13.94
CA HIS A 67 -7.36 0.37 13.16
C HIS A 67 -8.52 0.60 12.17
N TRP A 68 -9.17 -0.47 11.71
CA TRP A 68 -10.36 -0.34 10.89
C TRP A 68 -11.54 0.27 11.67
N LYS A 69 -11.72 -0.13 12.93
CA LYS A 69 -12.81 0.35 13.79
C LYS A 69 -12.60 1.78 14.28
N ASP A 70 -11.36 2.20 14.48
CA ASP A 70 -11.05 3.58 14.88
C ASP A 70 -10.93 4.57 13.70
N GLY A 71 -11.01 4.07 12.46
CA GLY A 71 -11.04 4.86 11.24
C GLY A 71 -9.67 5.26 10.70
N CYS A 72 -8.57 4.93 11.40
CA CYS A 72 -7.22 5.30 10.96
C CYS A 72 -6.85 4.61 9.65
N THR A 73 -7.23 3.33 9.50
CA THR A 73 -6.94 2.57 8.28
C THR A 73 -7.51 3.23 7.03
N GLN A 74 -8.78 3.63 7.08
CA GLN A 74 -9.48 4.20 5.93
C GLN A 74 -8.92 5.58 5.56
N ARG A 75 -8.59 6.40 6.56
CA ARG A 75 -7.99 7.73 6.34
C ARG A 75 -6.60 7.59 5.74
N ASP A 76 -5.69 6.90 6.42
CA ASP A 76 -4.27 6.91 6.08
C ASP A 76 -4.00 6.12 4.80
N LEU A 77 -4.65 4.97 4.61
CA LEU A 77 -4.54 4.22 3.36
C LEU A 77 -5.29 4.89 2.20
N GLY A 78 -6.38 5.63 2.49
CA GLY A 78 -7.07 6.42 1.48
C GLY A 78 -6.20 7.55 0.92
N GLU A 79 -5.47 8.26 1.78
CA GLU A 79 -4.51 9.30 1.36
C GLU A 79 -3.37 8.71 0.51
N LEU A 80 -2.86 7.54 0.90
CA LEU A 80 -1.84 6.82 0.14
C LEU A 80 -2.35 6.34 -1.21
N LEU A 81 -3.61 5.88 -1.29
CA LEU A 81 -4.26 5.51 -2.54
C LEU A 81 -4.34 6.70 -3.50
N ILE A 82 -4.69 7.89 -2.99
CA ILE A 82 -4.72 9.13 -3.80
C ILE A 82 -3.31 9.44 -4.32
N GLN A 83 -2.27 9.34 -3.48
CA GLN A 83 -0.90 9.60 -3.92
C GLN A 83 -0.40 8.58 -4.96
N LEU A 84 -0.75 7.30 -4.81
CA LEU A 84 -0.42 6.26 -5.78
C LEU A 84 -1.06 6.54 -7.15
N LYS A 85 -2.35 6.91 -7.18
CA LYS A 85 -3.08 7.21 -8.42
C LYS A 85 -2.70 8.59 -9.01
N GLY A 86 -2.37 9.55 -8.13
CA GLY A 86 -2.05 10.94 -8.44
C GLY A 86 -0.59 11.19 -8.83
N SER A 87 0.32 10.24 -8.62
CA SER A 87 1.70 10.28 -9.13
C SER A 87 1.78 10.14 -10.68
N ASN A 88 0.68 10.41 -11.38
CA ASN A 88 0.54 10.47 -12.84
C ASN A 88 0.63 11.91 -13.39
N SER A 89 1.04 12.89 -12.59
CA SER A 89 1.17 14.31 -13.01
C SER A 89 2.63 14.73 -13.12
#